data_AF-A0A9Q1MAG8-F1
#
_entry.id   AF-A0A9Q1MAG8-F1
#
_cell.length_a   1.000
_cell.length_b   1.000
_cell.length_c   1.000
_cell.angle_alpha   90.00
_cell.angle_beta   90.00
_cell.angle_gamma   90.00
#
_symmetry.space_group_name_H-M   'P 1'
#
loop_
_entity.id
_entity.type
_entity.pdbx_description
1 polymer ?
#
loop_
_entity_poly.entity_id
_entity_poly.type
_entity_poly.pdbx_seq_one_letter_code
_entity_poly.pdbx_strand_id
1 'polypeptide(L)'
;MDSQEGASDREKAKTSSSSSTPLAVVASYWRDFDLENEKSILDEQGLRIAENQDVSQKNRRKLAESIRGFIKVSNEDKLSLFNSLLKGYQEEILTRLLLQLVVLSTKHLRMLQLEQWNWRKRIQRYQN
;
A
#
# COMPACT_ATOMS: atom_id res chain seq x y z
N MET A 1 -20.08 -59.90 -55.26
CA MET A 1 -19.78 -60.24 -53.85
C MET A 1 -20.05 -58.99 -53.05
N ASP A 2 -21.30 -58.90 -52.60
CA ASP A 2 -21.78 -58.05 -51.52
C ASP A 2 -20.90 -58.18 -50.26
N SER A 3 -20.71 -57.08 -49.55
CA SER A 3 -21.23 -56.93 -48.18
C SER A 3 -21.04 -55.50 -47.70
N GLN A 4 -22.08 -55.04 -47.03
CA GLN A 4 -22.48 -53.69 -46.69
C GLN A 4 -22.66 -53.60 -45.16
N GLU A 5 -22.60 -52.36 -44.65
CA GLU A 5 -23.09 -51.91 -43.33
C GLU A 5 -22.36 -52.41 -42.07
N GLY A 6 -22.22 -51.63 -41.00
CA GLY A 6 -22.82 -50.36 -40.63
C GLY A 6 -22.83 -50.21 -39.10
N ALA A 7 -23.03 -48.96 -38.64
CA ALA A 7 -23.33 -48.56 -37.26
C ALA A 7 -22.17 -48.69 -36.24
N SER A 8 -22.00 -47.85 -35.22
CA SER A 8 -22.97 -47.02 -34.50
C SER A 8 -22.22 -45.93 -33.72
N ASP A 9 -22.67 -44.70 -33.90
CA ASP A 9 -22.95 -43.72 -32.84
C ASP A 9 -21.95 -43.56 -31.68
N ARG A 10 -21.25 -42.43 -31.67
CA ARG A 10 -21.48 -41.46 -30.59
C ARG A 10 -21.07 -40.04 -31.00
N GLU A 11 -22.06 -39.34 -31.53
CA GLU A 11 -22.12 -37.89 -31.37
C GLU A 11 -21.89 -37.47 -29.91
N LYS A 12 -21.35 -36.25 -29.77
CA LYS A 12 -21.71 -35.32 -28.70
C LYS A 12 -21.13 -35.61 -27.31
N ALA A 13 -19.90 -35.16 -27.15
CA ALA A 13 -19.56 -34.28 -26.03
C ALA A 13 -18.75 -33.08 -26.55
N LYS A 14 -19.46 -32.24 -27.31
CA LYS A 14 -19.19 -30.80 -27.36
C LYS A 14 -19.15 -30.31 -25.90
N THR A 15 -18.04 -29.67 -25.54
CA THR A 15 -18.03 -28.57 -24.56
C THR A 15 -18.63 -28.88 -23.18
N SER A 16 -17.91 -29.65 -22.36
CA SER A 16 -18.00 -29.60 -20.89
C SER A 16 -16.64 -29.17 -20.36
N SER A 17 -16.40 -27.85 -20.28
CA SER A 17 -16.56 -27.07 -19.06
C SER A 17 -15.36 -27.19 -18.10
N SER A 18 -14.54 -26.14 -18.16
CA SER A 18 -13.82 -25.53 -17.04
C SER A 18 -12.77 -26.37 -16.30
N SER A 19 -11.65 -26.69 -16.96
CA SER A 19 -10.36 -26.63 -16.29
C SER A 19 -9.66 -25.35 -16.75
N SER A 20 -10.00 -24.22 -16.14
CA SER A 20 -9.21 -23.01 -16.32
C SER A 20 -7.79 -23.36 -15.86
N THR A 21 -6.86 -23.49 -16.82
CA THR A 21 -5.46 -23.74 -16.48
C THR A 21 -5.01 -22.62 -15.54
N PRO A 22 -4.20 -22.90 -14.50
CA PRO A 22 -3.81 -21.88 -13.52
C PRO A 22 -3.23 -20.61 -14.17
N LEU A 23 -2.57 -20.76 -15.33
CA LEU A 23 -2.10 -19.67 -16.19
C LEU A 23 -3.24 -18.81 -16.76
N ALA A 24 -4.33 -19.40 -17.23
CA ALA A 24 -5.47 -18.66 -17.78
C ALA A 24 -6.17 -17.80 -16.71
N VAL A 25 -6.29 -18.31 -15.48
CA VAL A 25 -6.87 -17.57 -14.34
C VAL A 25 -5.99 -16.39 -13.93
N VAL A 26 -4.67 -16.59 -13.86
CA VAL A 26 -3.72 -15.52 -13.55
C VAL A 26 -3.70 -14.48 -14.67
N ALA A 27 -3.74 -14.91 -15.93
CA ALA A 27 -3.74 -14.02 -17.08
C ALA A 27 -5.05 -13.23 -17.25
N SER A 28 -6.20 -13.77 -16.85
CA SER A 28 -7.44 -12.98 -16.80
C SER A 28 -7.39 -11.98 -15.65
N TYR A 29 -6.97 -12.41 -14.46
CA TYR A 29 -6.83 -11.52 -13.31
C TYR A 29 -5.94 -10.32 -13.62
N TRP A 30 -4.73 -10.51 -14.18
CA TRP A 30 -3.84 -9.39 -14.52
C TRP A 30 -4.33 -8.51 -15.66
N ARG A 31 -5.23 -9.01 -16.51
CA ARG A 31 -5.89 -8.21 -17.55
C ARG A 31 -6.95 -7.30 -16.96
N ASP A 32 -7.71 -7.84 -16.00
CA ASP A 32 -8.82 -7.17 -15.35
C ASP A 32 -8.34 -6.31 -14.16
N PHE A 33 -7.12 -6.56 -13.66
CA PHE A 33 -6.46 -5.78 -12.63
C PHE A 33 -5.96 -4.46 -13.24
N ASP A 34 -6.65 -3.38 -12.90
CA ASP A 34 -6.35 -2.03 -13.38
C ASP A 34 -5.07 -1.47 -12.73
N LEU A 35 -3.94 -1.90 -13.30
CA LEU A 35 -2.60 -1.50 -12.92
C LEU A 35 -2.39 0.01 -12.99
N GLU A 36 -3.00 0.68 -13.96
CA GLU A 36 -2.79 2.13 -14.14
C GLU A 36 -3.52 2.91 -13.05
N ASN A 37 -4.74 2.50 -12.69
CA ASN A 37 -5.45 3.09 -11.57
C ASN A 37 -4.73 2.88 -10.22
N GLU A 38 -4.28 1.64 -9.94
CA GLU A 38 -3.53 1.36 -8.69
C GLU A 38 -2.20 2.12 -8.62
N LYS A 39 -1.48 2.22 -9.74
CA LYS A 39 -0.27 3.04 -9.84
C LYS A 39 -0.57 4.51 -9.56
N SER A 40 -1.64 5.06 -10.14
CA SER A 40 -2.05 6.45 -9.89
C SER A 40 -2.36 6.70 -8.41
N ILE A 41 -3.03 5.76 -7.74
CA ILE A 41 -3.33 5.85 -6.30
C ILE A 41 -2.03 5.84 -5.47
N LEU A 42 -1.09 4.96 -5.81
CA LEU A 42 0.21 4.90 -5.13
C LEU A 42 1.04 6.17 -5.33
N ASP A 43 1.02 6.75 -6.54
CA ASP A 43 1.72 7.99 -6.84
C ASP A 43 1.12 9.18 -6.08
N GLU A 44 -0.22 9.28 -6.01
CA GLU A 44 -0.91 10.30 -5.21
C GLU A 44 -0.59 10.16 -3.71
N GLN A 45 -0.61 8.94 -3.17
CA GLN A 45 -0.23 8.69 -1.79
C GLN A 45 1.24 9.05 -1.52
N GLY A 46 2.14 8.72 -2.46
CA GLY A 46 3.55 9.09 -2.40
C GLY A 46 3.77 10.60 -2.35
N LEU A 47 3.04 11.36 -3.17
CA LEU A 47 3.08 12.83 -3.17
C LEU A 47 2.60 13.42 -1.84
N ARG A 48 1.47 12.94 -1.31
CA ARG A 48 0.94 13.40 -0.01
C ARG A 48 1.89 13.10 1.15
N ILE A 49 2.58 11.97 1.11
CA ILE A 49 3.63 11.62 2.08
C ILE A 49 4.81 12.59 1.97
N ALA A 50 5.28 12.89 0.76
CA ALA A 50 6.39 13.81 0.54
C ALA A 50 6.06 15.25 1.00
N GLU A 51 4.86 15.73 0.70
CA GLU A 51 4.38 17.03 1.17
C GLU A 51 4.28 17.08 2.71
N ASN A 52 3.70 16.06 3.33
CA ASN A 52 3.59 15.99 4.78
C ASN A 52 4.96 15.89 5.47
N GLN A 53 5.95 15.26 4.82
CA GLN A 53 7.33 15.28 5.29
C GLN A 53 7.92 16.70 5.27
N ASP A 54 7.70 17.47 4.21
CA ASP A 54 8.16 18.86 4.09
C ASP A 54 7.47 19.78 5.12
N VAL A 55 6.16 19.65 5.30
CA VAL A 55 5.40 20.36 6.35
C VAL A 55 5.96 20.02 7.73
N SER A 56 6.21 18.74 8.01
CA SER A 56 6.83 18.32 9.26
C SER A 56 8.22 18.93 9.43
N GLN A 57 9.07 18.98 8.39
CA GLN A 57 10.37 19.63 8.46
C GLN A 57 10.27 21.12 8.78
N LYS A 58 9.35 21.83 8.12
CA LYS A 58 9.12 23.28 8.33
C LYS A 58 8.64 23.56 9.75
N ASN A 59 7.71 22.76 10.27
CA ASN A 59 7.23 22.89 11.64
C ASN A 59 8.34 22.67 12.67
N ARG A 60 9.28 21.75 12.42
CA ARG A 60 10.49 21.59 13.25
C ARG A 60 11.39 22.82 13.26
N ARG A 61 11.63 23.42 12.08
CA ARG A 61 12.45 24.64 11.98
C ARG A 61 11.80 25.80 12.73
N LYS A 62 10.49 26.00 12.54
CA LYS A 62 9.71 27.00 13.28
C LYS A 62 9.76 26.78 14.80
N LEU A 63 9.61 25.54 15.25
CA LEU A 63 9.69 25.20 16.68
C LEU A 63 11.08 25.53 17.25
N ALA A 64 12.15 25.18 16.55
CA ALA A 64 13.51 25.52 16.97
C ALA A 64 13.74 27.04 17.06
N GLU A 65 13.19 27.81 16.12
CA GLU A 65 13.23 29.27 16.14
C GLU A 65 12.42 29.86 17.30
N SER A 66 11.22 29.36 17.57
CA SER A 66 10.41 29.78 18.72
C SER A 66 11.05 29.44 20.06
N ILE A 67 11.70 28.27 20.20
CA ILE A 67 12.48 27.92 21.40
C ILE A 67 13.62 28.93 21.60
N ARG A 68 14.36 29.22 20.53
CA ARG A 68 15.48 30.17 20.59
C ARG A 68 15.01 31.59 20.94
N GLY A 69 13.87 32.01 20.39
CA GLY A 69 13.22 33.28 20.73
C GLY A 69 12.78 33.32 22.19
N PHE A 70 12.11 32.27 22.67
CA PHE A 70 11.66 32.15 24.06
C PHE A 70 12.80 32.21 25.07
N ILE A 71 13.96 31.60 24.77
CA ILE A 71 15.14 31.63 25.65
C ILE A 71 15.72 33.05 25.76
N LYS A 72 15.65 33.84 24.68
CA LYS A 72 16.23 35.20 24.60
C LYS A 72 15.37 36.29 25.23
N VAL A 73 14.08 36.03 25.42
CA VAL A 73 13.10 37.01 25.89
C VAL A 73 13.12 37.12 27.44
N SER A 74 12.79 38.29 27.99
CA SER A 74 12.73 38.52 29.44
C SER A 74 11.62 37.68 30.11
N ASN A 75 11.67 37.48 31.43
CA ASN A 75 10.70 36.63 32.12
C ASN A 75 9.25 37.17 32.07
N GLU A 76 9.07 38.47 31.93
CA GLU A 76 7.74 39.10 31.81
C GLU A 76 7.07 38.76 30.48
N ASP A 77 7.84 38.70 29.40
CA ASP A 77 7.34 38.45 28.05
C ASP A 77 7.21 36.95 27.72
N LYS A 78 7.91 36.07 28.44
CA LYS A 78 7.84 34.60 28.26
C LYS A 78 6.43 34.04 28.44
N LEU A 79 5.64 34.57 29.37
CA LEU A 79 4.27 34.09 29.63
C LEU A 79 3.38 34.19 28.39
N SER A 80 3.56 35.23 27.57
CA SER A 80 2.80 35.43 26.33
C SER A 80 3.17 34.41 25.24
N LEU A 81 4.43 33.96 25.20
CA LEU A 81 4.98 33.05 24.20
C LEU A 81 4.80 31.57 24.58
N PHE A 82 4.58 31.27 25.87
CA PHE A 82 4.56 29.91 26.39
C PHE A 82 3.46 29.04 25.76
N ASN A 83 2.24 29.57 25.62
CA ASN A 83 1.13 28.83 25.01
C ASN A 83 1.39 28.50 23.53
N SER A 84 2.00 29.42 22.79
CA SER A 84 2.40 29.18 21.39
C SER A 84 3.48 28.11 21.29
N LEU A 85 4.45 28.12 22.20
CA LEU A 85 5.54 27.15 22.23
C LEU A 85 5.03 25.74 22.57
N LEU A 86 4.16 25.63 23.58
CA LEU A 86 3.56 24.36 23.99
C LEU A 86 2.74 23.74 22.86
N LYS A 87 1.95 24.55 22.14
CA LYS A 87 1.17 24.10 20.99
C LYS A 87 2.08 23.60 19.85
N GLY A 88 3.19 24.29 19.60
CA GLY A 88 4.19 23.83 18.63
C GLY A 88 4.82 22.49 19.00
N TYR A 89 5.11 22.25 20.28
CA TYR A 89 5.56 20.93 20.76
C TYR A 89 4.50 19.85 20.59
N GLN A 90 3.24 20.14 20.92
CA GLN A 90 2.12 19.19 20.78
C GLN A 90 1.92 18.76 19.33
N GLU A 91 1.92 19.72 18.39
CA GLU A 91 1.82 19.43 16.96
C GLU A 91 2.99 18.56 16.47
N GLU A 92 4.22 18.81 16.93
CA GLU A 92 5.38 18.02 16.50
C GLU A 92 5.34 16.58 17.04
N ILE A 93 4.97 16.41 18.31
CA ILE A 93 4.82 15.10 18.95
C ILE A 93 3.72 14.28 18.27
N LEU A 94 2.56 14.88 18.02
CA LEU A 94 1.46 14.26 17.28
C LEU A 94 1.88 13.87 15.86
N THR A 95 2.55 14.78 15.14
CA THR A 95 2.96 14.55 13.75
C THR A 95 4.04 13.47 13.65
N ARG A 96 5.00 13.42 14.58
CA ARG A 96 6.05 12.38 14.61
C ARG A 96 5.50 11.00 14.94
N LEU A 97 4.60 10.91 15.92
CA LEU A 97 3.98 9.64 16.30
C LEU A 97 3.11 9.09 15.16
N LEU A 98 2.34 9.95 14.49
CA LEU A 98 1.56 9.56 13.31
C LEU A 98 2.45 9.13 12.14
N LEU A 99 3.54 9.85 11.86
CA LEU A 99 4.46 9.46 10.79
C LEU A 99 5.14 8.12 11.08
N GLN A 100 5.57 7.88 12.33
CA GLN A 100 6.13 6.58 12.71
C GLN A 100 5.11 5.45 12.59
N LEU A 101 3.87 5.67 13.03
CA LEU A 101 2.81 4.68 12.93
C LEU A 101 2.51 4.33 11.48
N VAL A 102 2.41 5.33 10.60
CA VAL A 102 2.19 5.12 9.16
C VAL A 102 3.35 4.34 8.54
N VAL A 103 4.61 4.77 8.75
CA VAL A 103 5.79 4.07 8.23
C VAL A 103 5.87 2.62 8.73
N LEU A 104 5.56 2.37 10.00
CA LEU A 104 5.55 1.03 10.58
C LEU A 104 4.45 0.17 9.94
N SER A 105 3.25 0.73 9.75
CA SER A 105 2.12 0.04 9.12
C SER A 105 2.40 -0.34 7.67
N THR A 106 3.00 0.55 6.88
CA THR A 106 3.34 0.29 5.47
C THR A 106 4.42 -0.80 5.36
N LYS A 107 5.43 -0.77 6.23
CA LYS A 107 6.46 -1.83 6.29
C LYS A 107 5.85 -3.18 6.63
N HIS A 108 4.94 -3.22 7.60
CA HIS A 108 4.27 -4.44 8.01
C HIS A 108 3.37 -5.00 6.90
N LEU A 109 2.61 -4.14 6.21
CA LEU A 109 1.77 -4.54 5.09
C LEU A 109 2.58 -5.14 3.93
N ARG A 110 3.75 -4.55 3.60
CA ARG A 110 4.65 -5.12 2.59
C ARG A 110 5.22 -6.48 3.00
N MET A 111 5.54 -6.68 4.28
CA MET A 111 5.98 -8.00 4.77
C MET A 111 4.88 -9.05 4.60
N LEU A 112 3.65 -8.73 4.99
CA LEU A 112 2.51 -9.64 4.84
C LEU A 112 2.24 -10.00 3.38
N GLN A 113 2.30 -9.03 2.47
CA GLN A 113 2.17 -9.27 1.03
C GLN A 113 3.28 -10.20 0.51
N LEU A 114 4.51 -10.03 0.99
CA LEU A 114 5.64 -10.88 0.61
C LEU A 114 5.47 -12.32 1.12
N GLU A 115 5.01 -12.49 2.36
CA GLU A 115 4.72 -13.81 2.93
C GLU A 115 3.59 -14.51 2.17
N GLN A 116 2.51 -13.79 1.85
CA GLN A 116 1.41 -14.32 1.05
C GLN A 116 1.89 -14.77 -0.34
N TRP A 117 2.76 -13.98 -0.99
CA TRP A 117 3.36 -14.34 -2.27
C TRP A 117 4.26 -15.58 -2.17
N ASN A 118 5.09 -15.67 -1.12
CA ASN A 118 5.94 -16.83 -0.86
C ASN A 118 5.13 -18.10 -0.56
N TRP A 119 4.03 -17.96 0.18
CA TRP A 119 3.13 -19.07 0.48
C TRP A 119 2.45 -19.61 -0.79
N ARG A 120 1.97 -18.72 -1.67
CA ARG A 120 1.43 -19.09 -2.98
C ARG A 120 2.45 -19.84 -3.84
N LYS A 121 3.71 -19.40 -3.86
CA LYS A 121 4.82 -20.09 -4.54
C LYS A 121 5.08 -21.48 -3.97
N ARG A 122 4.99 -21.67 -2.65
CA ARG A 122 5.15 -22.99 -2.02
C ARG A 122 4.04 -23.94 -2.43
N ILE A 123 2.79 -23.51 -2.42
CA ILE A 123 1.65 -24.34 -2.82
C ILE A 123 1.77 -24.81 -4.27
N GLN A 124 2.15 -23.94 -5.20
CA GLN A 124 2.36 -24.34 -6.59
C GLN A 124 3.42 -25.43 -6.76
N ARG A 125 4.48 -25.42 -5.94
CA ARG A 125 5.52 -26.46 -5.97
C ARG A 125 5.06 -27.81 -5.41
N TYR A 126 3.99 -27.85 -4.62
CA TYR A 126 3.43 -29.10 -4.12
C TYR A 126 2.35 -29.68 -5.05
N GLN A 127 1.87 -28.90 -6.03
CA GLN A 127 0.85 -29.33 -6.99
C GLN A 127 1.43 -29.76 -8.36
N ASN A 128 2.71 -29.49 -8.61
CA ASN A 128 3.47 -30.02 -9.75
C ASN A 128 4.41 -31.14 -9.27
#